data_AF-A0A4R2PB66-F1
#
_entry.id   AF-A0A4R2PB66-F1
#
_cell.length_a   1.000
_cell.length_b   1.000
_cell.length_c   1.000
_cell.angle_alpha   90.00
_cell.angle_beta   90.00
_cell.angle_gamma   90.00
#
_symmetry.space_group_name_H-M   'P 1'
#
loop_
_entity.id
_entity.type
_entity.pdbx_description
1 polymer ?
#
loop_
_entity_poly.entity_id
_entity_poly.type
_entity_poly.pdbx_seq_one_letter_code
_entity_poly.pdbx_strand_id
1 'polypeptide(L)' 'MVETKVRKNESIEDALRRFKRSVSKSGTLAEVKKRKHYEKPSVRRKKKSEAARKKRKF' A
#
# COMPACT_ATOMS: atom_id res chain seq x y z
N MET A 1 -6.41 7.77 6.42
CA MET A 1 -6.13 6.74 7.44
C MET A 1 -7.18 5.66 7.27
N VAL A 2 -6.83 4.38 7.43
CA VAL A 2 -7.76 3.27 7.12
C VAL A 2 -8.46 2.84 8.41
N GLU A 3 -9.78 2.96 8.44
CA GLU A 3 -10.62 2.54 9.57
C GLU A 3 -11.39 1.28 9.17
N THR A 4 -11.41 0.26 10.03
CA THR A 4 -12.19 -0.98 9.80
C THR A 4 -13.13 -1.18 10.98
N LYS A 5 -14.44 -0.98 10.74
CA LYS A 5 -15.47 -1.23 11.75
C LYS A 5 -15.82 -2.72 11.75
N VAL A 6 -15.72 -3.34 12.92
CA VAL A 6 -16.08 -4.76 13.14
C VAL A 6 -17.61 -4.87 13.19
N ARG A 7 -18.18 -5.83 12.46
CA ARG A 7 -19.63 -6.08 12.48
C ARG A 7 -19.99 -7.01 13.63
N LYS A 8 -21.24 -6.95 14.11
CA LYS A 8 -21.72 -7.68 15.30
C LYS A 8 -21.65 -9.22 15.19
N ASN A 9 -21.59 -9.78 13.97
CA ASN A 9 -21.53 -11.22 13.69
C ASN A 9 -20.28 -11.62 12.87
N GLU A 10 -19.16 -10.90 13.01
CA GLU A 10 -17.90 -11.27 12.35
C GLU A 10 -16.94 -11.96 13.30
N SER A 11 -16.24 -12.98 12.80
CA SER A 11 -15.05 -13.50 13.46
C SER A 11 -13.93 -12.46 13.42
N ILE A 12 -13.13 -12.39 14.49
CA ILE A 12 -11.98 -11.48 14.61
C ILE A 12 -11.00 -11.68 13.43
N GLU A 13 -10.82 -12.93 12.97
CA GLU A 13 -9.92 -13.25 11.87
C GLU A 13 -10.36 -12.62 10.54
N ASP A 14 -11.68 -12.58 10.27
CA ASP A 14 -12.23 -11.97 9.05
C ASP A 14 -12.09 -10.45 9.08
N ALA A 15 -12.27 -9.83 10.25
CA ALA A 15 -12.01 -8.41 10.43
C ALA A 15 -10.53 -8.08 10.18
N LEU A 16 -9.60 -8.89 10.70
CA LEU A 16 -8.16 -8.73 10.46
C LEU A 16 -7.79 -8.91 8.98
N ARG A 17 -8.42 -9.87 8.28
CA ARG A 17 -8.19 -10.08 6.84
C ARG A 17 -8.62 -8.87 6.02
N ARG A 18 -9.78 -8.28 6.33
CA ARG A 18 -10.28 -7.04 5.68
C ARG A 18 -9.37 -5.85 5.98
N PHE A 19 -8.96 -5.69 7.24
CA PHE A 19 -8.01 -4.66 7.64
C PHE A 19 -6.70 -4.78 6.85
N LYS A 20 -6.08 -5.96 6.80
CA LYS A 20 -4.83 -6.19 6.06
C LYS A 20 -4.96 -5.84 4.58
N ARG A 21 -6.07 -6.21 3.93
CA ARG A 21 -6.36 -5.84 2.53
C ARG A 21 -6.53 -4.33 2.36
N SER A 22 -7.29 -3.68 3.24
CA SER A 22 -7.54 -2.24 3.18
C SER A 22 -6.25 -1.42 3.39
N VAL A 23 -5.39 -1.82 4.34
CA VAL A 23 -4.07 -1.22 4.56
C VAL A 23 -3.17 -1.41 3.34
N SER A 24 -3.14 -2.61 2.77
CA SER A 24 -2.34 -2.90 1.58
C SER A 24 -2.79 -2.08 0.37
N LYS A 25 -4.11 -1.94 0.17
CA LYS A 25 -4.69 -1.14 -0.92
C LYS A 25 -4.43 0.36 -0.74
N SER A 26 -4.42 0.85 0.51
CA SER A 26 -4.15 2.26 0.80
C SER A 26 -2.72 2.69 0.44
N GLY A 27 -1.77 1.75 0.34
CA GLY A 27 -0.39 2.05 -0.03
C GLY A 27 0.41 2.80 1.04
N THR A 28 -0.13 3.00 2.23
CA THR A 28 0.51 3.71 3.36
C THR A 28 1.90 3.15 3.69
N LEU A 29 2.02 1.82 3.78
CA LEU A 29 3.31 1.15 4.01
C LEU A 29 4.32 1.34 2.85
N ALA A 30 3.84 1.44 1.61
CA ALA A 30 4.69 1.70 0.45
C ALA A 30 5.20 3.15 0.43
N GLU A 31 4.37 4.10 0.85
CA GLU A 31 4.74 5.51 0.98
C GLU A 31 5.78 5.73 2.07
N VAL A 32 5.59 5.12 3.25
CA VAL A 32 6.59 5.15 4.33
C VAL A 32 7.93 4.62 3.83
N LYS A 33 7.95 3.47 3.15
CA LYS A 33 9.18 2.91 2.57
C LYS A 33 9.86 3.85 1.57
N LYS A 34 9.08 4.53 0.72
CA LYS A 34 9.58 5.50 -0.26
C LYS A 34 10.13 6.78 0.36
N ARG A 35 9.64 7.17 1.54
CA ARG A 35 10.07 8.37 2.27
C ARG A 35 11.16 8.12 3.31
N LYS A 36 11.61 6.87 3.50
CA LYS A 36 12.66 6.51 4.48
C LYS A 36 13.95 7.31 4.31
N HIS A 37 14.30 7.64 3.07
CA HIS A 37 15.46 8.47 2.76
C HIS A 37 15.13 9.40 1.61
N TYR A 38 15.87 10.51 1.50
CA TYR A 38 15.74 11.40 0.37
C TYR A 38 16.25 10.72 -0.91
N GLU A 39 15.43 10.79 -1.96
CA GLU A 39 15.82 10.42 -3.31
C GLU A 39 15.75 11.65 -4.21
N LYS A 40 16.81 11.85 -5.01
CA LYS A 40 16.83 12.91 -6.02
C LYS A 40 15.61 12.80 -6.94
N PRO A 41 15.06 13.93 -7.43
CA PRO A 41 13.85 13.94 -8.27
C PRO A 41 13.96 13.05 -9.52
N SER A 42 15.15 12.98 -10.13
CA SER A 42 15.41 12.13 -11.31
C SER A 42 15.26 10.64 -10.99
N VAL A 43 15.81 10.18 -9.86
CA VAL A 43 15.73 8.79 -9.39
C VAL A 43 14.27 8.42 -9.09
N ARG A 44 13.52 9.32 -8.45
CA ARG A 44 12.08 9.13 -8.19
C ARG A 44 11.27 8.99 -9.47
N ARG A 45 11.58 9.77 -10.51
CA ARG A 45 10.93 9.69 -11.84
C ARG A 45 11.25 8.36 -12.53
N LYS A 46 12.52 7.94 -12.52
CA LYS A 46 12.97 6.65 -13.09
C LYS A 46 12.31 5.45 -12.41
N LYS A 47 12.29 5.41 -11.07
CA LYS A 47 11.61 4.34 -10.31
C LYS A 47 10.10 4.29 -10.60
N LYS A 48 9.45 5.44 -10.81
CA LYS A 48 8.03 5.50 -11.17
C LYS A 48 7.75 4.89 -12.54
N SER A 49 8.56 5.21 -13.56
CA SER A 49 8.39 4.66 -14.91
C SER A 49 8.68 3.16 -14.97
N GLU A 50 9.71 2.69 -14.27
CA GLU A 50 10.02 1.26 -14.15
C GLU A 50 8.89 0.48 -13.47
N ALA A 51 8.34 1.00 -12.37
CA ALA A 51 7.21 0.39 -11.69
C ALA A 51 5.95 0.30 -12.58
N ALA A 52 5.67 1.35 -13.36
CA ALA A 52 4.56 1.36 -14.32
C ALA A 52 4.78 0.33 -15.44
N ARG A 53 6.00 0.23 -15.99
CA ARG A 53 6.34 -0.76 -17.03
C ARG A 53 6.20 -2.19 -16.52
N LYS A 54 6.65 -2.46 -15.29
CA LYS A 54 6.47 -3.78 -14.65
C LYS A 54 5.00 -4.13 -14.49
N LYS A 55 4.16 -3.20 -14.01
CA LYS A 55 2.71 -3.41 -13.86
C LYS A 55 1.95 -3.66 -15.17
N ARG A 56 2.49 -3.22 -16.31
CA ARG A 56 1.86 -3.38 -17.63
C ARG A 56 2.33 -4.63 -18.38
N LYS A 57 3.39 -5.27 -17.91
CA LYS A 57 3.98 -6.50 -18.50
C LYS A 57 3.39 -7.78 -17.90
N PHE A 58 2.71 -7.66 -16.76
CA PHE A 58 1.93 -8.71 -16.10
C PHE A 58 0.46 -8.30 -16.18
#